data_AF-A0A7R9M6F8-F1
#
_entry.id   AF-A0A7R9M6F8-F1
#
_cell.length_a   1.000
_cell.length_b   1.000
_cell.length_c   1.000
_cell.angle_alpha   90.00
_cell.angle_beta   90.00
_cell.angle_gamma   90.00
#
_symmetry.space_group_name_H-M   'P 1'
#
loop_
_entity.id
_entity.type
_entity.pdbx_description
1 polymer ?
#
loop_
_entity_poly.entity_id
_entity_poly.type
_entity_poly.pdbx_seq_one_letter_code
_entity_poly.pdbx_strand_id
1 'polypeptide(L)'
;MTCRSVKCKYQFCWVCLDGWSTHGTSYYNCNKYNDSEAKHWKYRVSESRKFLERFMFYWTRFMNHKQSLQFENELKSTVTTKMTHMQDRYHMSWVEVQFMERAVEVLCSCRQTLMYTYVFAFYNDRTPQIDIFEDNQRDLQKAVETLSEYLEREIDAEEDNRNIRSQVLHSLNYCQNRRKALINHISEGNEKEWWKYSFD
;
A
#
# COMPACT_ATOMS: atom_id res chain seq x y z
N MET A 1 7.81 -1.63 -9.31
CA MET A 1 7.98 -1.13 -10.70
C MET A 1 9.10 -1.89 -11.38
N THR A 2 9.02 -2.07 -12.70
CA THR A 2 10.07 -2.71 -13.51
C THR A 2 10.54 -1.73 -14.59
N CYS A 3 11.85 -1.59 -14.77
CA CYS A 3 12.40 -0.76 -15.85
C CYS A 3 11.93 -1.30 -17.22
N ARG A 4 11.43 -0.40 -18.09
CA ARG A 4 10.90 -0.77 -19.42
C ARG A 4 11.97 -0.89 -20.50
N SER A 5 13.23 -0.57 -20.19
CA SER A 5 14.32 -0.69 -21.15
C SER A 5 14.60 -2.16 -21.45
N VAL A 6 14.70 -2.53 -22.73
CA VAL A 6 14.99 -3.92 -23.14
C VAL A 6 16.29 -4.43 -22.53
N LYS A 7 17.26 -3.55 -22.28
CA LYS A 7 18.56 -3.87 -21.69
C LYS A 7 18.56 -3.89 -20.14
N CYS A 8 17.49 -3.41 -19.50
CA CYS A 8 17.41 -3.30 -18.04
C CYS A 8 16.05 -3.78 -17.55
N LYS A 9 16.04 -4.93 -16.86
CA LYS A 9 14.84 -5.50 -16.22
C LYS A 9 14.81 -5.29 -14.70
N TYR A 10 15.53 -4.27 -14.22
CA TYR A 10 15.63 -4.02 -12.79
C TYR A 10 14.26 -3.67 -12.18
N GLN A 11 13.98 -4.26 -11.02
CA GLN A 11 12.76 -4.02 -10.27
C GLN A 11 13.07 -3.17 -9.04
N PHE A 12 12.31 -2.09 -8.88
CA PHE A 12 12.51 -1.12 -7.81
C PHE A 12 11.18 -0.61 -7.26
N CYS A 13 11.24 -0.07 -6.05
CA CYS A 13 10.11 0.60 -5.41
C CYS A 13 10.02 2.05 -5.89
N TRP A 14 8.83 2.48 -6.32
CA TRP A 14 8.61 3.85 -6.79
C TRP A 14 8.83 4.91 -5.70
N VAL A 15 8.66 4.54 -4.43
CA VAL A 15 8.72 5.48 -3.30
C VAL A 15 10.15 5.73 -2.82
N CYS A 16 10.93 4.68 -2.57
CA CYS A 16 12.30 4.81 -2.05
C CYS A 16 13.38 4.62 -3.12
N LEU A 17 13.02 4.18 -4.33
CA LEU A 17 13.94 3.89 -5.44
C LEU A 17 14.92 2.73 -5.21
N ASP A 18 14.85 2.07 -4.05
CA ASP A 18 15.62 0.85 -3.77
C ASP A 18 15.06 -0.38 -4.48
N GLY A 19 15.91 -1.42 -4.54
CA GLY A 19 15.56 -2.71 -5.13
C GLY A 19 14.31 -3.33 -4.51
N TRP A 20 13.45 -3.87 -5.38
CA TRP A 20 12.21 -4.51 -4.95
C TRP A 20 12.44 -5.79 -4.14
N SER A 21 13.57 -6.49 -4.36
CA SER A 21 13.89 -7.76 -3.71
C SER A 21 14.04 -7.68 -2.19
N THR A 22 14.36 -6.51 -1.63
CA THR A 22 14.46 -6.32 -0.18
C THR A 22 13.12 -6.03 0.48
N HIS A 23 12.11 -5.61 -0.29
CA HIS A 23 10.80 -5.25 0.25
C HIS A 23 10.05 -6.47 0.77
N GLY A 24 9.55 -6.38 2.00
CA GLY A 24 8.84 -7.48 2.66
C GLY A 24 9.74 -8.47 3.39
N THR A 25 11.05 -8.19 3.50
CA THR A 25 11.93 -8.82 4.48
C THR A 25 11.76 -8.16 5.85
N SER A 26 12.14 -8.84 6.94
CA SER A 26 12.01 -8.32 8.30
C SER A 26 12.95 -7.14 8.59
N TYR A 27 14.07 -7.04 7.87
CA TYR A 27 15.14 -6.08 8.13
C TYR A 27 15.03 -4.79 7.30
N TYR A 28 14.21 -4.75 6.25
CA TYR A 28 14.07 -3.57 5.39
C TYR A 28 12.67 -2.96 5.48
N ASN A 29 12.59 -1.68 5.85
CA ASN A 29 11.33 -0.98 6.09
C ASN A 29 11.28 0.36 5.34
N CYS A 30 10.65 0.39 4.17
CA CYS A 30 10.45 1.61 3.39
C CYS A 30 9.42 2.57 4.02
N ASN A 31 8.52 2.07 4.87
CA ASN A 31 7.45 2.85 5.47
C ASN A 31 7.81 3.52 6.81
N LYS A 32 8.90 3.11 7.47
CA LYS A 32 9.33 3.63 8.78
C LYS A 32 10.37 4.74 8.62
N TYR A 33 10.18 5.88 9.27
CA TYR A 33 11.19 6.95 9.30
C TYR A 33 12.28 6.63 10.33
N ASN A 34 13.54 6.51 9.90
CA ASN A 34 14.63 6.22 10.82
C ASN A 34 15.19 7.49 11.48
N ASP A 35 14.69 7.81 12.68
CA ASP A 35 15.18 8.94 13.47
C ASP A 35 16.67 8.80 13.81
N SER A 36 17.24 7.58 13.84
CA SER A 36 18.64 7.35 14.25
C SER A 36 19.67 7.60 13.15
N GLU A 37 19.32 7.43 11.89
CA GLU A 37 20.19 7.84 10.77
C GLU A 37 20.30 9.37 10.70
N ALA A 38 19.21 10.09 11.01
CA ALA A 38 19.25 11.53 11.21
C ALA A 38 20.11 11.94 12.42
N LYS A 39 20.37 11.03 13.38
CA LYS A 39 21.25 11.27 14.53
C LYS A 39 22.74 11.19 14.18
N HIS A 40 23.17 10.54 13.09
CA HIS A 40 24.59 10.53 12.71
C HIS A 40 25.09 11.92 12.25
N TRP A 41 24.16 12.79 11.83
CA TRP A 41 24.41 14.18 11.48
C TRP A 41 24.29 15.15 12.67
N LYS A 42 24.17 14.63 13.91
CA LYS A 42 23.86 15.37 15.15
C LYS A 42 24.72 16.60 15.42
N TYR A 43 25.93 16.68 14.88
CA TYR A 43 26.82 17.82 15.14
C TYR A 43 26.57 19.04 14.23
N ARG A 44 25.72 18.98 13.19
CA ARG A 44 25.59 20.09 12.20
C ARG A 44 24.19 20.39 11.64
N VAL A 45 23.14 19.67 12.00
CA VAL A 45 21.80 19.84 11.39
C VAL A 45 20.81 20.44 12.39
N SER A 46 20.19 21.57 12.02
CA SER A 46 19.17 22.27 12.83
C SER A 46 17.93 21.40 13.04
N GLU A 47 17.23 21.62 14.15
CA GLU A 47 15.96 20.97 14.48
C GLU A 47 14.91 21.17 13.39
N SER A 48 14.85 22.37 12.82
CA SER A 48 14.00 22.71 11.68
C SER A 48 14.22 21.82 10.45
N ARG A 49 15.48 21.44 10.17
CA ARG A 49 15.78 20.56 9.04
C ARG A 49 15.36 19.12 9.31
N LYS A 50 15.52 18.63 10.54
CA LYS A 50 15.04 17.28 10.92
C LYS A 50 13.53 17.18 10.82
N PHE A 51 12.82 18.20 11.31
CA PHE A 51 11.37 18.28 11.16
C PHE A 51 10.96 18.27 9.68
N LEU A 52 11.60 19.10 8.84
CA LEU A 52 11.30 19.15 7.41
C LEU A 52 11.58 17.81 6.71
N GLU A 53 12.70 17.15 7.00
CA GLU A 53 13.04 15.83 6.44
C GLU A 53 12.00 14.77 6.84
N ARG A 54 11.58 14.76 8.11
CA ARG A 54 10.51 13.90 8.62
C ARG A 54 9.18 14.22 7.92
N PHE A 55 8.80 15.49 7.85
CA PHE A 55 7.59 15.92 7.15
C PHE A 55 7.59 15.47 5.69
N MET A 56 8.68 15.70 4.95
CA MET A 56 8.81 15.28 3.55
C MET A 56 8.69 13.77 3.41
N PHE A 57 9.23 12.98 4.34
CA PHE A 57 9.10 11.52 4.33
C PHE A 57 7.64 11.07 4.35
N TYR A 58 6.86 11.57 5.32
CA TYR A 58 5.45 11.19 5.49
C TYR A 58 4.57 11.80 4.40
N TRP A 59 4.81 13.07 4.04
CA TRP A 59 4.09 13.78 2.98
C TRP A 59 4.25 13.10 1.62
N THR A 60 5.47 12.70 1.25
CA THR A 60 5.73 12.02 -0.03
C THR A 60 4.94 10.71 -0.11
N ARG A 61 4.88 9.94 0.98
CA ARG A 61 4.13 8.68 1.04
C ARG A 61 2.62 8.93 0.96
N PHE A 62 2.11 9.93 1.68
CA PHE A 62 0.72 10.36 1.58
C PHE A 62 0.36 10.73 0.13
N MET A 63 1.16 11.59 -0.51
CA MET A 63 0.91 12.07 -1.87
C MET A 63 1.00 10.96 -2.90
N ASN A 64 1.95 10.03 -2.74
CA ASN A 64 2.05 8.84 -3.59
C ASN A 64 0.78 7.99 -3.50
N HIS A 65 0.29 7.67 -2.29
CA HIS A 65 -0.97 6.93 -2.16
C HIS A 65 -2.17 7.70 -2.70
N LYS A 66 -2.19 9.03 -2.55
CA LYS A 66 -3.23 9.88 -3.14
C LYS A 66 -3.24 9.79 -4.66
N GLN A 67 -2.06 9.82 -5.28
CA GLN A 67 -1.93 9.69 -6.73
C GLN A 67 -2.30 8.27 -7.21
N SER A 68 -1.83 7.23 -6.53
CA SER A 68 -2.24 5.84 -6.82
C SER A 68 -3.75 5.66 -6.73
N LEU A 69 -4.40 6.24 -5.72
CA LEU A 69 -5.85 6.22 -5.59
C LEU A 69 -6.57 6.89 -6.78
N GLN A 70 -6.00 7.93 -7.38
CA GLN A 70 -6.56 8.53 -8.59
C GLN A 70 -6.53 7.55 -9.77
N PHE A 71 -5.39 6.89 -10.00
CA PHE A 71 -5.27 5.87 -11.05
C PHE A 71 -6.19 4.66 -10.82
N GLU A 72 -6.37 4.23 -9.57
CA GLU A 72 -7.30 3.14 -9.24
C GLU A 72 -8.77 3.52 -9.45
N ASN A 73 -9.14 4.79 -9.26
CA ASN A 73 -10.48 5.24 -9.60
C ASN A 73 -10.71 5.24 -11.11
N GLU A 74 -9.68 5.55 -11.91
CA GLU A 74 -9.73 5.42 -13.36
C GLU A 74 -9.91 3.95 -13.78
N LEU A 75 -9.27 3.01 -13.05
CA LEU A 75 -9.38 1.57 -13.28
C LEU A 75 -10.81 1.04 -13.18
N LYS A 76 -11.72 1.68 -12.42
CA LYS A 76 -13.13 1.29 -12.35
C LYS A 76 -13.79 1.23 -13.73
N SER A 77 -13.45 2.18 -14.60
CA SER A 77 -13.96 2.19 -15.98
C SER A 77 -13.46 0.98 -16.78
N THR A 78 -12.16 0.67 -16.67
CA THR A 78 -11.52 -0.46 -17.36
C THR A 78 -12.00 -1.81 -16.82
N VAL A 79 -12.32 -1.90 -15.53
CA VAL A 79 -12.82 -3.13 -14.89
C VAL A 79 -14.17 -3.56 -15.47
N THR A 80 -15.05 -2.62 -15.78
CA THR A 80 -16.32 -2.94 -16.45
C THR A 80 -16.06 -3.62 -17.80
N THR A 81 -15.13 -3.09 -18.59
CA THR A 81 -14.71 -3.71 -19.86
C THR A 81 -14.08 -5.09 -19.66
N LYS A 82 -13.21 -5.26 -18.65
CA LYS A 82 -12.61 -6.56 -18.30
C LYS A 82 -13.67 -7.59 -17.89
N MET A 83 -14.70 -7.17 -17.15
CA MET A 83 -15.83 -8.01 -16.76
C MET A 83 -16.65 -8.45 -17.98
N THR A 84 -16.97 -7.55 -18.92
CA THR A 84 -17.67 -7.89 -20.17
C THR A 84 -16.84 -8.86 -21.01
N HIS A 85 -15.53 -8.60 -21.16
CA HIS A 85 -14.62 -9.52 -21.84
C HIS A 85 -14.61 -10.91 -21.19
N MET A 86 -14.62 -10.97 -19.84
CA MET A 86 -14.71 -12.22 -19.11
C MET A 86 -16.03 -12.99 -19.38
N GLN A 87 -17.15 -12.28 -19.49
CA GLN A 87 -18.46 -12.87 -19.82
C GLN A 87 -18.50 -13.38 -21.26
N ASP A 88 -18.06 -12.57 -22.22
CA ASP A 88 -18.15 -12.89 -23.65
C ASP A 88 -17.18 -14.01 -24.05
N ARG A 89 -15.92 -13.91 -23.62
CA ARG A 89 -14.85 -14.82 -24.06
C ARG A 89 -14.86 -16.16 -23.32
N TYR A 90 -15.21 -16.15 -22.02
CA TYR A 90 -15.10 -17.33 -21.15
C TYR A 90 -16.43 -17.81 -20.61
N HIS A 91 -17.55 -17.24 -21.08
CA HIS A 91 -18.91 -17.62 -20.70
C HIS A 91 -19.18 -17.57 -19.19
N MET A 92 -18.47 -16.68 -18.47
CA MET A 92 -18.73 -16.44 -17.05
C MET A 92 -20.07 -15.73 -16.87
N SER A 93 -20.83 -16.12 -15.84
CA SER A 93 -22.05 -15.42 -15.48
C SER A 93 -21.77 -14.02 -14.92
N TRP A 94 -22.78 -13.15 -14.93
CA TRP A 94 -22.70 -11.82 -14.32
C TRP A 94 -22.23 -11.88 -12.87
N VAL A 95 -22.71 -12.84 -12.08
CA VAL A 95 -22.31 -13.04 -10.67
C VAL A 95 -20.83 -13.46 -10.55
N GLU A 96 -20.35 -14.28 -11.48
CA GLU A 96 -18.96 -14.75 -11.45
C GLU A 96 -17.95 -13.66 -11.74
N VAL A 97 -18.31 -12.54 -12.37
CA VAL A 97 -17.35 -11.44 -12.65
C VAL A 97 -17.40 -10.31 -11.61
N GLN A 98 -18.40 -10.27 -10.72
CA GLN A 98 -18.57 -9.22 -9.69
C GLN A 98 -17.38 -9.06 -8.74
N PHE A 99 -16.54 -10.09 -8.60
CA PHE A 99 -15.34 -10.01 -7.75
C PHE A 99 -14.34 -8.94 -8.22
N MET A 100 -14.32 -8.62 -9.51
CA MET A 100 -13.42 -7.61 -10.08
C MET A 100 -13.77 -6.20 -9.57
N GLU A 101 -15.05 -5.84 -9.59
CA GLU A 101 -15.53 -4.56 -9.06
C GLU A 101 -15.25 -4.46 -7.55
N ARG A 102 -15.60 -5.50 -6.79
CA ARG A 102 -15.31 -5.58 -5.35
C ARG A 102 -13.82 -5.45 -5.05
N ALA A 103 -12.95 -6.03 -5.90
CA ALA A 103 -11.51 -5.94 -5.72
C ALA A 103 -11.00 -4.50 -5.85
N VAL A 104 -11.50 -3.74 -6.84
CA VAL A 104 -11.17 -2.32 -7.03
C VAL A 104 -11.68 -1.49 -5.86
N GLU A 105 -12.90 -1.72 -5.38
CA GLU A 105 -13.44 -1.02 -4.22
C GLU A 105 -12.60 -1.23 -2.96
N VAL A 106 -12.21 -2.48 -2.70
CA VAL A 106 -11.32 -2.82 -1.59
C VAL A 106 -9.96 -2.15 -1.75
N LEU A 107 -9.39 -2.17 -2.96
CA LEU A 107 -8.11 -1.54 -3.27
C LEU A 107 -8.15 -0.04 -2.95
N CYS A 108 -9.14 0.69 -3.50
CA CYS A 108 -9.35 2.11 -3.25
C CYS A 108 -9.50 2.42 -1.75
N SER A 109 -10.30 1.62 -1.04
CA SER A 109 -10.54 1.82 0.39
C SER A 109 -9.28 1.57 1.23
N CYS A 110 -8.44 0.60 0.83
CA CYS A 110 -7.15 0.34 1.47
C CYS A 110 -6.13 1.45 1.18
N ARG A 111 -6.03 1.96 -0.07
CA ARG A 111 -5.20 3.14 -0.39
C ARG A 111 -5.59 4.36 0.42
N GLN A 112 -6.88 4.67 0.49
CA GLN A 112 -7.38 5.80 1.27
C GLN A 112 -7.01 5.63 2.75
N THR A 113 -7.15 4.42 3.29
CA THR A 113 -6.70 4.13 4.66
C THR A 113 -5.19 4.39 4.80
N LEU A 114 -4.38 3.83 3.89
CA LEU A 114 -2.92 4.01 3.88
C LEU A 114 -2.51 5.48 3.83
N MET A 115 -3.19 6.33 3.05
CA MET A 115 -2.94 7.77 3.06
C MET A 115 -3.02 8.32 4.49
N TYR A 116 -4.14 8.08 5.18
CA TYR A 116 -4.33 8.61 6.53
C TYR A 116 -3.47 7.91 7.58
N THR A 117 -3.03 6.67 7.36
CA THR A 117 -2.04 6.04 8.25
C THR A 117 -0.73 6.81 8.31
N TYR A 118 -0.30 7.46 7.22
CA TYR A 118 0.91 8.29 7.23
C TYR A 118 0.73 9.62 7.94
N VAL A 119 -0.46 10.22 7.87
CA VAL A 119 -0.80 11.39 8.67
C VAL A 119 -0.78 11.03 10.16
N PHE A 120 -1.40 9.91 10.52
CA PHE A 120 -1.40 9.40 11.89
C PHE A 120 0.03 9.12 12.39
N ALA A 121 0.85 8.44 11.59
CA ALA A 121 2.23 8.12 11.94
C ALA A 121 3.11 9.37 12.15
N PHE A 122 2.91 10.42 11.35
CA PHE A 122 3.66 11.67 11.46
C PHE A 122 3.44 12.38 12.80
N TYR A 123 2.21 12.39 13.32
CA TYR A 123 1.94 13.08 14.59
C TYR A 123 2.26 12.23 15.82
N ASN A 124 2.57 10.94 15.67
CA ASN A 124 2.84 10.09 16.82
C ASN A 124 4.34 10.03 17.18
N ASP A 125 4.60 9.96 18.48
CA ASP A 125 5.91 9.69 19.05
C ASP A 125 6.31 8.22 18.93
N ARG A 126 7.62 7.98 18.99
CA ARG A 126 8.17 6.64 19.05
C ARG A 126 7.76 5.94 20.34
N THR A 127 6.89 4.95 20.19
CA THR A 127 6.44 4.04 21.25
C THR A 127 6.40 2.61 20.69
N PRO A 128 6.46 1.57 21.55
CA PRO A 128 6.32 0.18 21.09
C PRO A 128 5.02 -0.06 20.32
N GLN A 129 3.96 0.68 20.63
CA GLN A 129 2.67 0.57 19.94
C GLN A 129 2.71 1.14 18.52
N ILE A 130 3.52 2.17 18.30
CA ILE A 130 3.80 2.69 16.95
C ILE A 130 4.63 1.72 16.13
N ASP A 131 5.56 0.99 16.73
CA ASP A 131 6.33 -0.03 16.01
C ASP A 131 5.42 -1.15 15.47
N ILE A 132 4.46 -1.62 16.29
CA ILE A 132 3.43 -2.60 15.90
C ILE A 132 2.50 -2.03 14.82
N PHE A 133 2.07 -0.77 14.99
CA PHE A 133 1.27 -0.08 13.98
C PHE A 133 1.99 0.02 12.63
N GLU A 134 3.28 0.39 12.63
CA GLU A 134 4.07 0.51 11.39
C GLU A 134 4.33 -0.86 10.74
N ASP A 135 4.39 -1.96 11.51
CA ASP A 135 4.43 -3.32 10.96
C ASP A 135 3.10 -3.69 10.30
N ASN A 136 1.97 -3.40 10.95
CA ASN A 136 0.65 -3.57 10.35
C ASN A 136 0.47 -2.72 9.09
N GLN A 137 1.00 -1.49 9.08
CA GLN A 137 0.98 -0.59 7.93
C GLN A 137 1.78 -1.18 6.76
N ARG A 138 2.98 -1.71 7.03
CA ARG A 138 3.82 -2.37 6.03
C ARG A 138 3.10 -3.58 5.40
N ASP A 139 2.47 -4.41 6.23
CA ASP A 139 1.75 -5.58 5.76
C ASP A 139 0.55 -5.21 4.88
N LEU A 140 -0.21 -4.17 5.27
CA LEU A 140 -1.29 -3.63 4.46
C LEU A 140 -0.76 -3.07 3.13
N GLN A 141 0.35 -2.33 3.16
CA GLN A 141 0.97 -1.80 1.95
C GLN A 141 1.33 -2.89 0.96
N LYS A 142 2.02 -3.94 1.44
CA LYS A 142 2.39 -5.07 0.59
C LYS A 142 1.17 -5.74 -0.01
N ALA A 143 0.12 -5.96 0.79
CA ALA A 143 -1.13 -6.53 0.32
C ALA A 143 -1.77 -5.67 -0.79
N VAL A 144 -1.81 -4.35 -0.60
CA VAL A 144 -2.36 -3.37 -1.55
C VAL A 144 -1.59 -3.38 -2.88
N GLU A 145 -0.26 -3.35 -2.85
CA GLU A 145 0.53 -3.40 -4.09
C GLU A 145 0.33 -4.73 -4.83
N THR A 146 0.24 -5.85 -4.12
CA THR A 146 -0.05 -7.16 -4.72
C THR A 146 -1.43 -7.18 -5.39
N LEU A 147 -2.46 -6.62 -4.74
CA LEU A 147 -3.80 -6.55 -5.34
C LEU A 147 -3.84 -5.62 -6.56
N SER A 148 -3.16 -4.47 -6.48
CA SER A 148 -3.02 -3.53 -7.63
C SER A 148 -2.38 -4.24 -8.82
N GLU A 149 -1.28 -4.97 -8.59
CA GLU A 149 -0.59 -5.71 -9.64
C GLU A 149 -1.50 -6.73 -10.33
N TYR A 150 -2.28 -7.51 -9.58
CA TYR A 150 -3.22 -8.47 -10.17
C TYR A 150 -4.31 -7.80 -11.02
N LEU A 151 -4.79 -6.63 -10.61
CA LEU A 151 -5.85 -5.91 -11.33
C LEU A 151 -5.33 -5.15 -12.56
N GLU A 152 -4.06 -4.75 -12.57
CA GLU A 152 -3.40 -4.08 -13.70
C GLU A 152 -3.01 -5.05 -14.81
N ARG A 153 -2.78 -6.34 -14.51
CA ARG A 153 -2.45 -7.36 -15.53
C ARG A 153 -3.54 -7.50 -16.61
N GLU A 154 -3.09 -7.76 -17.84
CA GLU A 154 -3.95 -8.10 -18.98
C GLU A 154 -4.52 -9.52 -18.80
N ILE A 155 -5.78 -9.72 -19.21
CA ILE A 155 -6.49 -11.00 -19.11
C ILE A 155 -6.45 -11.64 -20.49
N ASP A 156 -5.29 -12.16 -20.88
CA ASP A 156 -5.04 -12.57 -22.28
C ASP A 156 -4.99 -14.09 -22.48
N ALA A 157 -5.02 -14.92 -21.42
CA ALA A 157 -4.92 -16.38 -21.53
C ALA A 157 -6.06 -17.17 -20.83
N GLU A 158 -6.57 -18.21 -21.50
CA GLU A 158 -7.63 -19.12 -21.01
C GLU A 158 -7.19 -19.97 -19.80
N GLU A 159 -5.92 -20.38 -19.74
CA GLU A 159 -5.37 -21.14 -18.59
C GLU A 159 -5.15 -20.27 -17.34
N ASP A 160 -5.02 -18.94 -17.50
CA ASP A 160 -4.76 -18.01 -16.39
C ASP A 160 -6.03 -17.65 -15.59
N ASN A 161 -7.24 -17.86 -16.12
CA ASN A 161 -8.43 -17.17 -15.61
C ASN A 161 -9.06 -17.81 -14.36
N ARG A 162 -9.06 -19.15 -14.22
CA ARG A 162 -9.46 -19.77 -12.93
C ARG A 162 -8.47 -19.44 -11.82
N ASN A 163 -7.19 -19.33 -12.19
CA ASN A 163 -6.13 -18.95 -11.27
C ASN A 163 -6.26 -17.47 -10.87
N ILE A 164 -6.54 -16.57 -11.82
CA ILE A 164 -6.67 -15.12 -11.56
C ILE A 164 -7.85 -14.83 -10.63
N ARG A 165 -8.99 -15.50 -10.79
CA ARG A 165 -10.13 -15.36 -9.87
C ARG A 165 -9.73 -15.71 -8.45
N SER A 166 -9.10 -16.87 -8.26
CA SER A 166 -8.66 -17.33 -6.95
C SER A 166 -7.63 -16.39 -6.33
N GLN A 167 -6.64 -15.95 -7.13
CA GLN A 167 -5.59 -15.03 -6.71
C GLN A 167 -6.16 -13.67 -6.30
N VAL A 168 -7.01 -13.06 -7.14
CA VAL A 168 -7.66 -11.77 -6.85
C VAL A 168 -8.53 -11.88 -5.60
N LEU A 169 -9.35 -12.93 -5.47
CA LEU A 169 -10.17 -13.13 -4.28
C LEU A 169 -9.33 -13.32 -3.01
N HIS A 170 -8.25 -14.10 -3.08
CA HIS A 170 -7.34 -14.28 -1.96
C HIS A 170 -6.68 -12.97 -1.55
N SER A 171 -6.11 -12.23 -2.50
CA SER A 171 -5.47 -10.94 -2.27
C SER A 171 -6.45 -9.89 -1.77
N LEU A 172 -7.68 -9.85 -2.30
CA LEU A 172 -8.76 -8.99 -1.82
C LEU A 172 -9.05 -9.26 -0.34
N ASN A 173 -9.30 -10.52 0.02
CA ASN A 173 -9.62 -10.88 1.39
C ASN A 173 -8.44 -10.58 2.34
N TYR A 174 -7.21 -10.83 1.87
CA TYR A 174 -6.01 -10.52 2.64
C TYR A 174 -5.85 -9.01 2.88
N CYS A 175 -6.07 -8.16 1.86
CA CYS A 175 -6.12 -6.70 2.01
C CYS A 175 -7.16 -6.26 3.05
N GLN A 176 -8.40 -6.77 2.96
CA GLN A 176 -9.45 -6.43 3.91
C GLN A 176 -9.06 -6.80 5.34
N ASN A 177 -8.50 -8.00 5.54
CA ASN A 177 -8.06 -8.47 6.85
C ASN A 177 -6.91 -7.64 7.42
N ARG A 178 -5.92 -7.25 6.60
CA ARG A 178 -4.81 -6.39 7.04
C ARG A 178 -5.26 -4.98 7.38
N ARG A 179 -6.17 -4.43 6.58
CA ARG A 179 -6.79 -3.14 6.89
C ARG A 179 -7.55 -3.20 8.21
N LYS A 180 -8.34 -4.25 8.44
CA LYS A 180 -9.08 -4.44 9.69
C LYS A 180 -8.14 -4.58 10.89
N ALA A 181 -7.08 -5.38 10.77
CA ALA A 181 -6.09 -5.53 11.84
C ALA A 181 -5.43 -4.19 12.21
N LEU A 182 -5.04 -3.40 11.20
CA LEU A 182 -4.49 -2.07 11.38
C LEU A 182 -5.46 -1.13 12.09
N ILE A 183 -6.71 -1.05 11.62
CA ILE A 183 -7.73 -0.17 12.21
C ILE A 183 -8.04 -0.59 13.63
N ASN A 184 -8.20 -1.90 13.89
CA ASN A 184 -8.46 -2.42 15.22
C ASN A 184 -7.35 -2.05 16.21
N HIS A 185 -6.08 -2.14 15.80
CA HIS A 185 -4.94 -1.73 16.62
C HIS A 185 -4.98 -0.24 16.98
N ILE A 186 -5.33 0.62 16.01
CA ILE A 186 -5.52 2.06 16.24
C ILE A 186 -6.67 2.31 17.22
N SER A 187 -7.82 1.65 17.01
CA SER A 187 -9.01 1.77 17.85
C SER A 187 -8.74 1.33 19.29
N GLU A 188 -8.12 0.17 19.48
CA GLU A 188 -7.73 -0.32 20.80
C GLU A 188 -6.76 0.65 21.50
N GLY A 189 -5.81 1.20 20.75
CA GLY A 189 -4.90 2.21 21.28
C GLY A 189 -5.57 3.54 21.63
N ASN A 190 -6.66 3.90 20.96
CA ASN A 190 -7.46 5.07 21.34
C ASN A 190 -8.20 4.81 22.65
N GLU A 191 -8.81 3.64 22.81
CA GLU A 191 -9.55 3.24 24.02
C GLU A 191 -8.63 3.14 25.25
N LYS A 192 -7.38 2.73 25.04
CA LYS A 192 -6.37 2.53 26.09
C LYS A 192 -5.35 3.67 26.20
N GLU A 193 -5.56 4.77 25.47
CA GLU A 193 -4.70 5.96 25.48
C GLU A 193 -3.20 5.67 25.24
N TRP A 194 -2.90 4.79 24.27
CA TRP A 194 -1.54 4.42 23.90
C TRP A 194 -0.77 5.49 23.13
N TRP A 195 -1.50 6.34 22.39
CA TRP A 195 -0.93 7.27 21.43
C TRP A 195 -0.43 8.54 22.10
N LYS A 196 0.81 8.90 21.79
CA LYS A 196 1.43 10.14 22.25
C LYS A 196 1.68 11.01 21.03
N TYR A 197 1.08 12.19 21.02
CA TYR A 197 1.14 13.08 19.86
C TYR A 197 2.14 14.21 20.09
N SER A 198 2.95 14.50 19.07
CA SER A 198 3.85 15.65 19.02
C SER A 198 3.35 16.65 17.97
N PHE A 199 3.18 17.90 18.39
CA PHE A 199 2.70 19.02 17.55
C PHE A 199 3.76 20.09 17.33
N ASP A 200 5.01 19.83 17.72
CA ASP A 200 6.15 20.75 17.60
C ASP A 200 6.50 21.11 16.16
#